data_AF-A0A917T7M7-F1
#
_entry.id   AF-A0A917T7M7-F1
#
_cell.length_a   1.000
_cell.length_b   1.000
_cell.length_c   1.000
_cell.angle_alpha   90.00
_cell.angle_beta   90.00
_cell.angle_gamma   90.00
#
_symmetry.space_group_name_H-M   'P 1'
#
loop_
_entity.id
_entity.type
_entity.pdbx_description
1 polymer ?
#
loop_
_entity_poly.entity_id
_entity_poly.type
_entity_poly.pdbx_seq_one_letter_code
_entity_poly.pdbx_strand_id
1 'polypeptide(L)'
;MAGSPDPVPSGRPCPVVAVRGNTPHSLADFVDDVHFTVDLGAGMTAVAGVGAPDGTAVRVRQKDDNTKDVRVWLVRLDPRGVFTAELVSPLAPSR
;
A
#
# COMPACT_ATOMS: atom_id res chain seq x y z
N MET A 1 -12.23 -3.60 21.14
CA MET A 1 -11.56 -4.84 20.74
C MET A 1 -10.50 -4.46 19.73
N ALA A 2 -9.22 -4.43 20.13
CA ALA A 2 -8.12 -4.17 19.21
C ALA A 2 -7.83 -5.49 18.46
N GLY A 3 -8.44 -5.67 17.30
CA GLY A 3 -8.14 -6.81 16.44
C GLY A 3 -6.73 -6.62 15.89
N SER A 4 -5.85 -7.59 16.14
CA SER A 4 -4.56 -7.65 15.45
C SER A 4 -4.83 -7.58 13.94
N PRO A 5 -4.14 -6.71 13.18
CA PRO A 5 -4.38 -6.59 11.74
C PRO A 5 -4.14 -7.95 11.09
N ASP A 6 -5.07 -8.38 10.23
CA ASP A 6 -5.00 -9.67 9.55
C ASP A 6 -3.59 -9.91 8.95
N PRO A 7 -3.11 -11.16 8.99
CA PRO A 7 -1.81 -11.50 8.43
C PRO A 7 -1.83 -11.24 6.93
N VAL A 8 -1.07 -10.22 6.50
CA VAL A 8 -0.83 -9.96 5.08
C VAL A 8 0.47 -10.67 4.70
N PRO A 9 0.49 -11.47 3.61
CA PRO A 9 1.72 -12.07 3.12
C PRO A 9 2.75 -10.99 2.76
N SER A 10 3.91 -10.99 3.42
CA SER A 10 5.01 -10.07 3.10
C SER A 10 5.65 -10.42 1.76
N GLY A 11 6.06 -9.41 0.97
CA GLY A 11 6.85 -9.61 -0.25
C GLY A 11 6.10 -10.12 -1.49
N ARG A 12 4.76 -10.22 -1.43
CA ARG A 12 3.93 -10.54 -2.61
C ARG A 12 3.24 -9.27 -3.12
N PRO A 13 3.38 -8.92 -4.41
CA PRO A 13 2.57 -7.85 -5.00
C PRO A 13 1.09 -8.25 -5.02
N CYS A 14 0.26 -7.40 -4.42
CA CYS A 14 -1.19 -7.54 -4.38
C CYS A 14 -1.82 -6.46 -5.26
N PRO A 15 -2.82 -6.79 -6.11
CA PRO A 15 -3.51 -5.78 -6.92
C PRO A 15 -4.14 -4.70 -6.04
N VAL A 16 -3.98 -3.44 -6.44
CA VAL A 16 -4.74 -2.32 -5.89
C VAL A 16 -6.00 -2.15 -6.73
N VAL A 17 -7.15 -2.29 -6.09
CA VAL A 17 -8.46 -2.23 -6.77
C VAL A 17 -9.14 -0.87 -6.66
N ALA A 18 -8.77 -0.08 -5.64
CA ALA A 18 -9.29 1.27 -5.46
C ALA A 18 -8.29 2.18 -4.72
N VAL A 19 -8.29 3.47 -5.04
CA VAL A 19 -7.62 4.56 -4.32
C VAL A 19 -8.61 5.70 -4.12
N ARG A 20 -8.80 6.12 -2.87
CA ARG A 20 -9.81 7.11 -2.44
C ARG A 20 -11.22 6.78 -2.99
N GLY A 21 -11.56 5.49 -3.09
CA GLY A 21 -12.83 5.00 -3.61
C GLY A 21 -12.95 4.94 -5.13
N ASN A 22 -11.92 5.31 -5.89
CA ASN A 22 -11.90 5.32 -7.36
C ASN A 22 -10.90 4.30 -7.92
N THR A 23 -11.05 3.93 -9.19
CA THR A 23 -10.00 3.17 -9.90
C THR A 23 -8.72 4.02 -9.98
N PRO A 24 -7.54 3.48 -9.59
CA PRO A 24 -6.30 4.22 -9.70
C PRO A 24 -5.93 4.51 -11.15
N HIS A 25 -5.49 5.74 -11.42
CA HIS A 25 -5.11 6.22 -12.75
C HIS A 25 -3.62 6.51 -12.85
N SER A 26 -2.98 6.91 -11.74
CA SER A 26 -1.58 7.28 -11.70
C SER A 26 -0.94 6.98 -10.34
N LEU A 27 0.39 6.94 -10.29
CA LEU A 27 1.11 6.87 -9.01
C LEU A 27 0.87 8.13 -8.14
N ALA A 28 0.55 9.28 -8.73
CA ALA A 28 0.27 10.50 -7.99
C ALA A 28 -0.98 10.38 -7.10
N ASP A 29 -1.90 9.47 -7.43
CA ASP A 29 -3.11 9.21 -6.62
C ASP A 29 -2.77 8.65 -5.22
N PHE A 30 -1.56 8.12 -5.07
CA PHE A 30 -1.07 7.50 -3.84
C PHE A 30 -0.21 8.42 -2.98
N VAL A 31 0.05 9.66 -3.39
CA VAL A 31 0.89 10.62 -2.66
C VAL A 31 0.07 11.38 -1.62
N ASP A 32 0.75 11.81 -0.55
CA ASP A 32 0.17 12.45 0.64
C ASP A 32 -0.76 11.49 1.41
N ASP A 33 -1.78 12.02 2.08
CA ASP A 33 -2.79 11.19 2.77
C ASP A 33 -3.57 10.35 1.77
N VAL A 34 -3.42 9.02 1.88
CA VAL A 34 -3.96 8.05 0.93
C VAL A 34 -4.73 6.95 1.65
N HIS A 35 -5.86 6.60 1.05
CA HIS A 35 -6.66 5.42 1.40
C HIS A 35 -6.76 4.56 0.15
N PHE A 36 -6.28 3.32 0.19
CA PHE A 36 -6.39 2.40 -0.94
C PHE A 36 -6.79 1.00 -0.49
N THR A 37 -7.33 0.22 -1.43
CA THR A 37 -7.79 -1.14 -1.18
C THR A 37 -6.95 -2.13 -1.98
N VAL A 38 -6.40 -3.12 -1.29
CA VAL A 38 -5.65 -4.23 -1.90
C VAL A 38 -6.48 -5.49 -1.91
N ASP A 39 -6.36 -6.26 -2.99
CA ASP A 39 -6.87 -7.62 -3.08
C ASP A 39 -5.78 -8.62 -2.66
N LEU A 40 -6.00 -9.31 -1.54
CA LEU A 40 -5.08 -10.32 -1.02
C LEU A 40 -5.40 -11.74 -1.54
N GLY A 41 -6.39 -11.88 -2.42
CA GLY A 41 -6.93 -13.16 -2.91
C GLY A 41 -7.86 -13.85 -1.91
N ALA A 42 -7.65 -13.68 -0.60
CA ALA A 42 -8.56 -14.13 0.45
C ALA A 42 -9.62 -13.09 0.83
N GLY A 43 -9.45 -11.84 0.38
CA GLY A 43 -10.34 -10.73 0.71
C GLY A 43 -9.71 -9.37 0.39
N MET A 44 -10.52 -8.33 0.55
CA MET A 44 -10.12 -6.94 0.33
C MET A 44 -9.66 -6.32 1.65
N THR A 45 -8.50 -5.65 1.64
CA THR A 45 -7.96 -4.96 2.81
C THR A 45 -7.83 -3.47 2.53
N ALA A 46 -8.38 -2.65 3.42
CA ALA A 46 -8.21 -1.20 3.38
C ALA A 46 -6.88 -0.80 4.03
N VAL A 47 -6.14 0.08 3.37
CA VAL A 47 -4.88 0.65 3.83
C VAL A 47 -5.03 2.16 3.87
N ALA A 48 -4.83 2.74 5.06
CA ALA A 48 -4.78 4.18 5.26
C ALA A 48 -3.36 4.58 5.67
N GLY A 49 -2.82 5.65 5.08
CA GLY A 49 -1.43 6.02 5.33
C GLY A 49 -1.00 7.29 4.61
N VAL A 50 0.31 7.53 4.62
CA VAL A 50 0.93 8.65 3.91
C VAL A 50 1.90 8.11 2.87
N GLY A 51 1.66 8.45 1.61
CA GLY A 51 2.51 8.08 0.48
C GLY A 51 3.54 9.15 0.14
N ALA A 52 4.75 8.71 -0.17
CA ALA A 52 5.82 9.54 -0.69
C ALA A 52 6.41 8.89 -1.97
N PRO A 53 6.71 9.68 -3.02
CA PRO A 53 7.41 9.17 -4.19
C PRO A 53 8.75 8.50 -3.82
N ASP A 54 9.04 7.35 -4.44
CA ASP A 54 10.27 6.59 -4.28
C ASP A 54 10.69 6.02 -5.64
N GLY A 55 11.42 6.84 -6.42
CA GLY A 55 11.81 6.49 -7.79
C GLY A 55 10.60 6.28 -8.71
N THR A 56 10.41 5.06 -9.19
CA THR A 56 9.28 4.65 -10.05
C THR A 56 8.10 4.06 -9.27
N ALA A 57 8.09 4.25 -7.95
CA ALA A 57 7.10 3.71 -7.02
C ALA A 57 6.62 4.82 -6.06
N VAL A 58 5.61 4.48 -5.25
CA VAL A 58 5.21 5.26 -4.08
C VAL A 58 5.36 4.39 -2.84
N ARG A 59 6.13 4.88 -1.86
CA ARG A 59 6.25 4.24 -0.55
C ARG A 59 5.17 4.80 0.36
N VAL A 60 4.21 3.97 0.75
CA VAL A 60 3.13 4.32 1.67
C VAL A 60 3.43 3.78 3.06
N ARG A 61 3.50 4.69 4.04
CA ARG A 61 3.56 4.33 5.46
C ARG A 61 2.13 4.20 5.97
N GLN A 62 1.69 2.97 6.23
CA GLN A 62 0.37 2.70 6.78
C GLN A 62 0.32 3.15 8.24
N LYS A 63 -0.72 3.91 8.58
CA LYS A 63 -1.03 4.34 9.94
C LYS A 63 -2.19 3.53 10.50
N ASP A 64 -2.16 3.20 11.78
CA ASP A 64 -3.34 2.73 12.51
C ASP A 64 -4.19 3.90 13.04
N ASP A 65 -5.30 3.57 13.70
CA ASP A 65 -6.19 4.54 14.36
C ASP A 65 -5.47 5.40 15.43
N ASN A 66 -4.33 4.93 15.93
CA ASN A 66 -3.48 5.66 16.87
C ASN A 66 -2.35 6.42 16.17
N THR A 67 -2.42 6.57 14.84
CA THR A 67 -1.46 7.27 13.97
C THR A 67 -0.05 6.68 13.95
N LYS A 68 0.13 5.47 14.50
CA LYS A 68 1.43 4.79 14.52
C LYS A 68 1.69 4.17 13.16
N ASP A 69 2.91 4.30 12.66
CA ASP A 69 3.35 3.56 11.48
C ASP A 69 3.37 2.05 11.79
N VAL A 70 2.47 1.30 11.17
CA VAL A 70 2.32 -0.15 11.42
C VAL A 70 3.02 -0.96 10.33
N ARG A 71 2.94 -0.51 9.08
CA ARG A 71 3.43 -1.25 7.91
C ARG A 71 3.93 -0.28 6.83
N VAL A 72 4.81 -0.76 5.97
CA VAL A 72 5.25 0.00 4.78
C VAL A 72 4.83 -0.78 3.54
N TRP A 73 4.20 -0.08 2.61
CA TRP A 73 3.77 -0.60 1.33
C TRP A 73 4.52 0.08 0.21
N LEU A 74 4.89 -0.68 -0.81
CA LEU A 74 5.49 -0.16 -2.03
C LEU A 74 4.50 -0.33 -3.18
N VAL A 75 3.95 0.78 -3.66
CA VAL A 75 2.99 0.82 -4.76
C VAL A 75 3.71 1.06 -6.07
N ARG A 76 3.44 0.21 -7.07
CA ARG A 76 4.04 0.26 -8.40
C ARG A 76 2.99 0.03 -9.48
N LEU A 77 3.24 0.59 -10.66
CA LEU A 77 2.55 0.19 -11.88
C LEU A 77 3.32 -0.97 -12.50
N ASP A 78 2.66 -2.12 -12.67
CA ASP A 78 3.27 -3.27 -13.33
C ASP A 78 3.31 -3.11 -14.87
N PRO A 79 4.03 -3.97 -15.60
CA PRO A 79 4.10 -3.90 -17.06
C PRO A 79 2.77 -4.13 -17.79
N ARG A 80 1.73 -4.61 -17.10
CA ARG A 80 0.39 -4.83 -17.65
C ARG A 80 -0.53 -3.63 -17.41
N GLY A 81 -0.05 -2.57 -16.77
CA GLY A 81 -0.84 -1.40 -16.43
C GLY A 81 -1.69 -1.56 -15.17
N VAL A 82 -1.37 -2.55 -14.31
CA VAL A 82 -2.07 -2.80 -13.06
C VAL A 82 -1.26 -2.23 -11.90
N PHE A 83 -1.91 -1.44 -11.04
CA PHE A 83 -1.30 -0.98 -9.80
C PHE A 83 -1.24 -2.13 -8.80
N THR A 84 -0.06 -2.35 -8.23
CA THR A 84 0.18 -3.38 -7.21
C THR A 84 0.82 -2.76 -5.98
N ALA A 85 0.49 -3.28 -4.81
CA ALA A 85 1.10 -2.91 -3.54
C ALA A 85 1.78 -4.14 -2.93
N GLU A 86 3.02 -3.97 -2.51
CA GLU A 86 3.79 -5.01 -1.84
C GLU A 86 4.14 -4.56 -0.42
N LEU A 87 3.95 -5.43 0.57
CA LEU A 87 4.40 -5.17 1.93
C LEU A 87 5.93 -5.30 1.99
N VAL A 88 6.61 -4.22 2.32
CA VAL A 88 8.07 -4.17 2.43
C VAL A 88 8.50 -3.93 3.87
N SER A 89 9.66 -4.45 4.24
CA SER A 89 10.27 -4.14 5.53
C SER A 89 10.55 -2.64 5.63
N PRO A 90 10.32 -2.00 6.79
CA PRO A 90 10.62 -0.58 7.00
C PRO A 90 12.12 -0.26 6.89
N LEU A 91 12.98 -1.28 6.95
CA LEU A 91 14.41 -1.20 6.77
C LEU A 91 14.87 -2.11 5.63
N ALA A 92 15.12 -1.50 4.48
CA ALA A 92 16.17 -1.95 3.58
C ALA A 92 16.80 -0.69 2.98
N PRO A 93 17.98 -0.23 3.45
CA PRO A 93 18.76 0.71 2.67
C PRO A 93 19.16 0.02 1.36
N SER A 94 18.87 0.67 0.23
CA SER A 94 19.50 0.32 -1.04
C SER A 94 21.01 0.45 -0.85
N ARG A 95 21.74 -0.64 -1.05
CA ARG A 95 23.20 -0.62 -1.16
C ARG A 95 23.59 -0.46 -2.62
#